data_AF-A0A382R2X7-F1
#
_entry.id   AF-A0A382R2X7-F1
#
_cell.length_a   1.000
_cell.length_b   1.000
_cell.length_c   1.000
_cell.angle_alpha   90.00
_cell.angle_beta   90.00
_cell.angle_gamma   90.00
#
_symmetry.space_group_name_H-M   'P 1'
#
loop_
_entity.id
_entity.type
_entity.pdbx_description
1 polymer ?
#
loop_
_entity_poly.entity_id
_entity_poly.type
_entity_poly.pdbx_seq_one_letter_code
_entity_poly.pdbx_strand_id
1 'polypeptide(L)'
;ALFGGTAVLDTISSVALFIPGLAVGARRLHDIERSAWWLLIVLTIIGIFVLFYWAVQPGTRGSNKYGLDPLLPHAEADFPDFKGPSGTFGSEDRPGFCAACGTKLEPDAYFCPSCGAAV
;
A
#
# COMPACT_ATOMS: atom_id res chain seq x y z
N ALA A 1 1.94 1.71 -44.08
CA ALA A 1 3.05 0.76 -43.86
C ALA A 1 3.14 0.46 -42.38
N LEU A 2 2.87 -0.77 -41.96
CA LEU A 2 2.88 -1.22 -40.55
C LEU A 2 4.31 -1.43 -39.99
N PHE A 3 5.33 -0.99 -40.72
CA PHE A 3 6.76 -1.17 -40.38
C PHE A 3 7.54 0.15 -40.44
N GLY A 4 6.91 1.26 -40.04
CA GLY A 4 7.67 2.46 -39.68
C GLY A 4 8.43 2.21 -38.37
N GLY A 5 9.63 2.74 -38.20
CA GLY A 5 10.43 2.53 -36.97
C GLY A 5 9.70 2.88 -35.68
N THR A 6 8.70 3.77 -35.73
CA THR A 6 7.79 4.08 -34.63
C THR A 6 6.93 2.89 -34.19
N ALA A 7 6.44 2.08 -35.12
CA ALA A 7 5.61 0.91 -34.81
C ALA A 7 6.41 -0.19 -34.08
N VAL A 8 7.70 -0.35 -34.43
CA VAL A 8 8.58 -1.31 -33.76
C VAL A 8 8.89 -0.85 -32.33
N LEU A 9 9.19 0.45 -32.13
CA LEU A 9 9.43 1.00 -30.80
C LEU A 9 8.18 0.93 -29.91
N ASP A 10 7.00 1.22 -30.47
CA ASP A 10 5.73 1.16 -29.75
C ASP A 10 5.39 -0.27 -29.28
N THR A 11 5.52 -1.25 -30.17
CA THR A 11 5.26 -2.66 -29.83
C THR A 11 6.20 -3.18 -28.75
N ILE A 12 7.50 -2.88 -28.83
CA ILE A 12 8.47 -3.26 -27.80
C ILE A 12 8.14 -2.60 -26.46
N SER A 13 7.84 -1.29 -26.48
CA SER A 13 7.52 -0.54 -25.26
C SER A 13 6.24 -1.08 -24.59
N SER A 14 5.21 -1.37 -25.38
CA SER A 14 3.94 -1.93 -24.89
C SER A 14 4.14 -3.28 -24.19
N VAL A 15 4.86 -4.21 -24.81
CA VAL A 15 5.13 -5.53 -24.22
C VAL A 15 6.01 -5.41 -22.98
N ALA A 16 7.04 -4.55 -23.02
CA ALA A 16 7.92 -4.32 -21.88
C ALA A 16 7.19 -3.76 -20.66
N LEU A 17 6.20 -2.88 -20.86
CA LEU A 17 5.42 -2.26 -19.79
C LEU A 17 4.19 -3.07 -19.37
N PHE A 18 3.76 -4.03 -20.18
CA PHE A 18 2.56 -4.84 -19.89
C PHE A 18 2.71 -5.65 -18.60
N ILE A 19 3.81 -6.40 -18.45
CA ILE A 19 4.03 -7.24 -17.27
C ILE A 19 4.21 -6.41 -15.99
N PRO A 20 5.06 -5.36 -15.95
CA PRO A 20 5.14 -4.46 -14.81
C PRO A 20 3.81 -3.79 -14.47
N GLY A 21 3.02 -3.39 -15.48
CA GLY A 21 1.69 -2.80 -15.28
C GLY A 21 0.73 -3.73 -14.55
N LEU A 22 0.67 -5.00 -14.97
CA LEU A 22 -0.11 -6.03 -14.28
C LEU A 22 0.39 -6.29 -12.86
N ALA A 23 1.72 -6.34 -12.66
CA ALA A 23 2.32 -6.57 -11.34
C ALA A 23 1.99 -5.44 -10.35
N VAL A 24 2.04 -4.17 -10.79
CA VAL A 24 1.64 -3.02 -9.96
C VAL A 24 0.16 -3.09 -9.62
N GLY A 25 -0.71 -3.37 -10.58
CA GLY A 25 -2.15 -3.53 -10.33
C GLY A 25 -2.46 -4.64 -9.32
N ALA A 26 -1.77 -5.78 -9.44
CA ALA A 26 -1.92 -6.89 -8.50
C ALA A 26 -1.46 -6.50 -7.09
N ARG A 27 -0.32 -5.80 -6.96
CA ARG A 27 0.16 -5.29 -5.67
C ARG A 27 -0.85 -4.34 -5.03
N ARG A 28 -1.44 -3.41 -5.80
CA ARG A 28 -2.44 -2.47 -5.26
C ARG A 28 -3.70 -3.16 -4.75
N LEU A 29 -4.18 -4.19 -5.44
CA LEU A 29 -5.30 -4.98 -4.94
C LEU A 29 -4.93 -5.75 -3.67
N HIS A 30 -3.73 -6.31 -3.61
CA HIS A 30 -3.23 -7.00 -2.43
C HIS A 30 -3.08 -6.05 -1.23
N ASP A 31 -2.64 -4.80 -1.45
CA ASP A 31 -2.53 -3.78 -0.41
C ASP A 31 -3.90 -3.52 0.28
N ILE A 32 -5.03 -3.71 -0.42
CA ILE A 32 -6.41 -3.53 0.11
C ILE A 32 -7.15 -4.86 0.37
N GLU A 33 -6.43 -5.95 0.62
CA GLU A 33 -6.99 -7.27 0.97
C GLU A 33 -7.85 -7.94 -0.14
N ARG A 34 -7.67 -7.53 -1.41
CA ARG A 34 -8.35 -8.11 -2.59
C ARG A 34 -7.40 -9.04 -3.36
N SER A 35 -7.94 -10.07 -4.01
CA SER A 35 -7.15 -10.94 -4.89
C SER A 35 -6.80 -10.24 -6.21
N ALA A 36 -5.63 -10.55 -6.80
CA ALA A 36 -5.21 -10.02 -8.09
C ALA A 36 -6.19 -10.32 -9.25
N TRP A 37 -7.00 -11.38 -9.12
CA TRP A 37 -8.04 -11.74 -10.09
C TRP A 37 -9.07 -10.65 -10.33
N TRP A 38 -9.25 -9.72 -9.39
CA TRP A 38 -10.13 -8.57 -9.58
C TRP A 38 -9.69 -7.65 -10.72
N LEU A 39 -8.42 -7.69 -11.19
CA LEU A 39 -8.01 -6.93 -12.38
C LEU A 39 -8.82 -7.29 -13.64
N LEU A 40 -9.34 -8.52 -13.73
CA LEU A 40 -10.11 -8.97 -14.89
C LEU A 40 -11.41 -8.19 -15.09
N ILE A 41 -11.94 -7.52 -14.06
CA ILE A 41 -13.15 -6.71 -14.19
C ILE A 41 -12.96 -5.52 -15.15
N VAL A 42 -11.72 -5.15 -15.48
CA VAL A 42 -11.40 -4.13 -16.49
C VAL A 42 -12.09 -4.42 -17.83
N LEU A 43 -12.30 -5.69 -18.17
CA LEU A 43 -12.95 -6.14 -19.42
C LEU A 43 -14.43 -5.75 -19.51
N THR A 44 -15.06 -5.39 -18.39
CA THR A 44 -16.49 -5.01 -18.34
C THR A 44 -16.74 -3.54 -18.67
N ILE A 45 -15.69 -2.74 -18.91
CA ILE A 45 -15.71 -1.27 -19.05
C ILE A 45 -16.09 -0.57 -17.73
N ILE A 46 -17.22 -0.93 -17.11
CA ILE A 46 -17.66 -0.42 -15.81
C ILE A 46 -16.62 -0.71 -14.72
N GLY A 47 -15.98 -1.88 -14.78
CA GLY A 47 -14.94 -2.27 -13.84
C GLY A 47 -13.71 -1.35 -13.82
N ILE A 48 -13.48 -0.53 -14.85
CA ILE A 48 -12.42 0.49 -14.84
C ILE A 48 -12.64 1.48 -13.69
N PHE A 49 -13.89 1.93 -13.48
CA PHE A 49 -14.20 2.86 -12.40
C PHE A 49 -14.01 2.24 -11.01
N VAL A 50 -14.35 0.95 -10.87
CA VAL A 50 -14.15 0.21 -9.62
C VAL A 50 -12.67 0.04 -9.31
N LEU A 51 -11.87 -0.36 -10.31
CA LEU A 51 -10.42 -0.49 -10.17
C LEU A 51 -9.75 0.86 -9.89
N PHE A 52 -10.22 1.94 -10.52
CA PHE A 52 -9.70 3.28 -10.26
C PHE A 52 -9.99 3.73 -8.83
N TYR A 53 -11.21 3.51 -8.34
CA TYR A 53 -11.57 3.78 -6.95
C TYR A 53 -10.66 3.01 -5.99
N TRP A 54 -10.46 1.72 -6.20
CA TRP A 54 -9.55 0.89 -5.39
C TRP A 54 -8.07 1.29 -5.51
N ALA A 55 -7.64 1.81 -6.65
CA ALA A 55 -6.26 2.24 -6.86
C ALA A 55 -5.87 3.48 -6.04
N VAL A 56 -6.83 4.32 -5.64
CA VAL A 56 -6.60 5.54 -4.85
C VAL A 56 -6.92 5.37 -3.36
N GLN A 57 -7.44 4.22 -2.95
CA GLN A 57 -7.70 3.93 -1.54
C GLN A 57 -6.40 3.69 -0.77
N PRO A 58 -6.34 4.06 0.52
CA PRO A 58 -5.25 3.63 1.38
C PRO A 58 -5.27 2.10 1.53
N GLY A 59 -4.09 1.51 1.69
CA GLY A 59 -3.94 0.09 2.01
C GLY A 59 -4.56 -0.27 3.37
N THR A 60 -4.79 -1.56 3.58
CA THR A 60 -5.21 -2.10 4.87
C THR A 60 -4.18 -1.77 5.95
N ARG A 61 -4.66 -1.37 7.14
CA ARG A 61 -3.79 -1.08 8.28
C ARG A 61 -3.20 -2.36 8.85
N GLY A 62 -1.90 -2.32 9.16
CA GLY A 62 -1.20 -3.44 9.76
C GLY A 62 -0.90 -4.54 8.75
N SER A 63 -0.19 -5.56 9.22
CA SER A 63 0.17 -6.71 8.39
C SER A 63 -1.08 -7.42 7.87
N ASN A 64 -1.01 -7.85 6.61
CA ASN A 64 -2.11 -8.44 5.90
C ASN A 64 -1.64 -9.81 5.33
N LYS A 65 -2.52 -10.59 4.69
CA LYS A 65 -2.11 -11.95 4.23
C LYS A 65 -1.09 -11.94 3.08
N TYR A 66 -0.82 -10.77 2.51
CA TYR A 66 0.13 -10.54 1.43
C TYR A 66 1.46 -9.95 1.90
N GLY A 67 1.59 -9.55 3.16
CA GLY A 67 2.86 -9.07 3.73
C GLY A 67 2.72 -8.16 4.94
N LEU A 68 3.86 -7.68 5.42
CA LEU A 68 3.94 -6.70 6.51
C LEU A 68 3.56 -5.29 6.02
N ASP A 69 3.01 -4.48 6.93
CA ASP A 69 2.74 -3.07 6.68
C ASP A 69 4.05 -2.28 6.60
N PRO A 70 4.35 -1.61 5.47
CA PRO A 70 5.57 -0.82 5.33
C PRO A 70 5.64 0.41 6.25
N LEU A 71 4.50 0.85 6.81
CA LEU A 71 4.44 1.98 7.73
C LEU A 71 4.71 1.58 9.19
N LEU A 72 4.63 0.28 9.52
CA LEU A 72 4.92 -0.16 10.88
C LEU A 72 6.44 -0.15 11.13
N PRO A 73 6.88 0.42 12.28
CA PRO A 73 8.26 0.29 12.72
C PRO A 73 8.61 -1.19 12.89
N HIS A 74 9.52 -1.69 12.07
CA HIS A 74 9.95 -3.09 12.01
C HIS A 74 10.85 -3.48 13.19
N ALA A 75 10.68 -2.84 14.35
CA ALA A 75 11.34 -3.25 15.59
C ALA A 75 10.77 -4.59 16.13
N GLU A 76 9.56 -4.97 15.75
CA GLU A 76 8.85 -6.11 16.35
C GLU A 76 8.98 -7.43 15.55
N ALA A 77 9.30 -7.39 14.25
CA ALA A 77 9.16 -8.57 13.38
C ALA A 77 10.35 -9.57 13.41
N ASP A 78 11.52 -9.16 13.90
CA ASP A 78 12.72 -10.00 13.90
C ASP A 78 12.96 -10.72 15.25
N PHE A 79 12.29 -10.28 16.33
CA PHE A 79 12.46 -10.84 17.68
C PHE A 79 11.10 -11.04 18.38
N PRO A 80 10.40 -12.16 18.12
CA PRO A 80 9.10 -12.45 18.76
C PRO A 80 9.16 -12.67 20.28
N ASP A 81 10.35 -12.68 20.91
CA ASP A 81 10.54 -12.98 22.34
C ASP A 81 11.32 -11.90 23.12
N PHE A 82 11.68 -10.77 22.50
CA PHE A 82 12.31 -9.69 23.24
C PHE A 82 11.25 -8.81 23.91
N LYS A 83 10.84 -9.20 25.13
CA LYS A 83 10.20 -8.27 26.07
C LYS A 83 11.23 -7.25 26.55
N GLY A 84 11.54 -6.27 25.72
CA GLY A 84 12.19 -5.04 26.16
C GLY A 84 11.35 -4.36 27.26
N PRO A 85 11.94 -3.52 28.12
CA PRO A 85 11.19 -2.81 29.14
C PRO A 85 10.09 -1.99 28.44
N SER A 86 8.85 -2.40 28.67
CA SER A 86 7.62 -1.78 28.17
C SER A 86 7.54 -0.31 28.60
N GLY A 87 8.12 0.56 27.79
CA GLY A 87 7.90 2.01 27.83
C GLY A 87 6.82 2.47 26.87
N THR A 88 6.11 1.55 26.21
CA THR A 88 4.98 1.88 25.34
C THR A 88 3.69 1.79 26.13
N PHE A 89 3.17 2.96 26.51
CA PHE A 89 1.78 3.16 26.94
C PHE A 89 0.85 2.83 25.76
N GLY A 90 0.63 1.53 25.53
CA GLY A 90 -0.28 1.00 24.53
C GLY A 90 -1.42 0.22 25.18
N SER A 91 -2.20 0.87 26.05
CA SER A 91 -3.49 0.34 26.50
C SER A 91 -4.58 1.07 25.70
N GLU A 92 -5.14 0.35 24.73
CA GLU A 92 -6.47 0.33 24.07
C GLU A 92 -7.45 1.53 24.13
N ASP A 93 -7.16 2.66 24.78
CA ASP A 93 -8.16 3.71 25.06
C ASP A 93 -7.63 5.16 24.98
N ARG A 94 -6.47 5.40 24.33
CA ARG A 94 -6.03 6.78 24.06
C ARG A 94 -5.46 6.97 22.66
N PRO A 95 -5.83 8.06 21.97
CA PRO A 95 -5.06 8.52 20.81
C PRO A 95 -3.60 8.69 21.22
N GLY A 96 -2.71 7.93 20.58
CA GLY A 96 -1.28 8.00 20.82
C GLY A 96 -0.73 9.40 20.53
N PHE A 97 0.39 9.74 21.15
CA PHE A 97 1.15 10.93 20.78
C PHE A 97 2.20 10.56 19.74
N CYS A 98 2.49 11.45 18.79
CA CYS A 98 3.54 11.26 17.81
C CYS A 98 4.89 11.08 18.50
N ALA A 99 5.60 9.99 18.22
CA ALA A 99 6.91 9.70 18.82
C ALA A 99 8.00 10.73 18.45
N ALA A 100 7.84 11.44 17.32
CA ALA A 100 8.81 12.42 16.84
C ALA A 100 8.62 13.83 17.43
N CYS A 101 7.37 14.28 17.64
CA CYS A 101 7.08 15.66 18.06
C CYS A 101 6.12 15.81 19.24
N GLY A 102 5.54 14.72 19.74
CA GLY A 102 4.61 14.72 20.87
C GLY A 102 3.20 15.26 20.55
N THR A 103 2.86 15.50 19.28
CA THR A 103 1.51 15.95 18.91
C THR A 103 0.50 14.82 19.09
N LYS A 104 -0.69 15.11 19.65
CA LYS A 104 -1.79 14.14 19.78
C LYS A 104 -2.25 13.70 18.39
N LEU A 105 -2.31 12.39 18.16
CA LEU A 105 -2.72 11.82 16.88
C LEU A 105 -4.21 11.49 16.89
N GLU A 106 -4.83 11.52 15.72
CA GLU A 106 -6.15 10.92 15.56
C GLU A 106 -6.03 9.39 15.53
N PRO A 107 -7.06 8.63 15.96
CA PRO A 107 -7.02 7.17 16.00
C PRO A 107 -6.76 6.52 14.62
N ASP A 108 -6.98 7.25 13.55
CA ASP A 108 -6.82 6.87 12.16
C ASP A 108 -5.80 7.75 11.40
N ALA A 109 -4.92 8.45 12.11
CA ALA A 109 -3.82 9.16 11.46
C ALA A 109 -2.78 8.17 10.90
N TYR A 110 -2.41 8.31 9.63
CA TYR A 110 -1.23 7.63 9.04
C TYR A 110 0.03 8.51 9.12
N PHE A 111 -0.16 9.82 9.22
CA PHE A 111 0.91 10.81 9.31
C PHE A 111 0.57 11.81 10.39
N CYS A 112 1.59 12.28 11.12
CA CYS A 112 1.43 13.36 12.07
C CYS A 112 1.17 14.69 11.34
N PRO A 113 0.09 15.42 11.64
CA PRO A 113 -0.22 16.69 10.97
C PRO A 113 0.77 17.83 11.31
N SER A 114 1.52 17.69 12.41
CA SER A 114 2.46 18.71 12.88
C SER A 114 3.85 18.56 12.25
N CYS A 115 4.39 17.34 12.19
CA CYS A 115 5.76 17.10 11.75
C CYS A 115 5.91 16.19 10.52
N GLY A 116 4.82 15.57 10.03
CA GLY A 116 4.84 14.69 8.86
C GLY A 116 5.45 13.30 9.10
N ALA A 117 5.84 12.97 10.34
CA ALA A 117 6.29 11.62 10.67
C ALA A 117 5.17 10.59 10.40
N ALA A 118 5.52 9.44 9.84
CA ALA A 118 4.62 8.28 9.79
C ALA A 118 4.37 7.79 11.23
N VAL A 119 3.13 7.44 11.53
CA VAL A 119 2.66 7.09 12.88
C VAL A 119 1.85 5.81 12.90
#